data_AF-A0A520M9H7-F1
#
_entry.id   AF-A0A520M9H7-F1
#
_cell.length_a   1.000
_cell.length_b   1.000
_cell.length_c   1.000
_cell.angle_alpha   90.00
_cell.angle_beta   90.00
_cell.angle_gamma   90.00
#
_symmetry.space_group_name_H-M   'P 1'
#
loop_
_entity.id
_entity.type
_entity.pdbx_description
1 polymer ?
#
loop_
_entity_poly.entity_id
_entity_poly.type
_entity_poly.pdbx_seq_one_letter_code
_entity_poly.pdbx_strand_id
1 'polypeptide(L)'
;MGKFKRISCLSSSVILLLLANTGCSSNNDAVVAAKEQAAKDLNEAKKKAEKDLIAIKQQAEKDLIAAEQKAQKKIIQTREEAKADKQIVTLELEKVRKQAISDRALANKATRELSIVKKLSEGNLAATRKVAKEQLEAAKKKAAYDLAALQEKVDKQIAEARADVTTQIQSIKSTPTMVYVKGGDFTMGFEGVATPEHKVTLSPFYIAKFETTYKLWLEVKSFASANGYAFHLQGRAGTPWAPAMAGNNQPVTDICAWDALVWCNAYSEMEGFEPVYKTSDHAVIRDSRHSNAANLQTAVFDRNAKGFRLPTEAEWEYAARFRGKEDFAPGNFASGASANSSNIKATSEVAWFPFNCPAPNNHPQPVGSKKANHLGLHDMSGNIYEWCWDRQDPYQALPQKNPVGSKAGGQVLRGGSFGHSNNDLRSSHRISSNPVNFSINVGFRCARSH
;
A
#
# COMPACT_ATOMS: atom_id res chain seq x y z
N MET A 1 41.14 2.92 45.05
CA MET A 1 42.16 3.13 46.10
C MET A 1 41.67 2.48 47.39
N GLY A 2 41.94 1.19 47.59
CA GLY A 2 41.46 0.39 48.73
C GLY A 2 42.66 -0.23 49.46
N LYS A 3 42.84 0.10 50.75
CA LYS A 3 42.36 -0.62 51.95
C LYS A 3 43.30 -1.76 52.36
N PHE A 4 43.97 -1.52 53.49
CA PHE A 4 44.59 -2.47 54.43
C PHE A 4 45.56 -3.51 53.84
N LYS A 5 46.81 -3.07 53.66
CA LYS A 5 47.99 -3.94 53.53
C LYS A 5 48.55 -4.26 54.93
N ARG A 6 48.50 -5.55 55.25
CA ARG A 6 49.46 -6.36 56.04
C ARG A 6 49.73 -5.97 57.51
N ILE A 7 49.29 -6.85 58.41
CA ILE A 7 50.20 -7.50 59.37
C ILE A 7 50.02 -9.02 59.22
N SER A 8 50.73 -9.59 58.27
CA SER A 8 51.08 -11.01 58.21
C SER A 8 52.53 -11.11 58.70
N CYS A 9 52.73 -11.31 60.00
CA CYS A 9 54.03 -11.65 60.58
C CYS A 9 53.79 -12.52 61.81
N LEU A 10 53.28 -13.73 61.58
CA LEU A 10 53.65 -14.84 62.46
C LEU A 10 55.14 -15.04 62.23
N SER A 11 55.97 -14.64 63.20
CA SER A 11 57.42 -14.78 63.11
C SER A 11 57.77 -16.26 62.97
N SER A 12 58.86 -16.56 62.26
CA SER A 12 59.38 -17.92 62.04
C SER A 12 59.53 -18.76 63.33
N SER A 13 59.55 -18.11 64.50
CA SER A 13 59.56 -18.72 65.82
C SER A 13 58.26 -19.45 66.19
N VAL A 14 57.09 -19.02 65.68
CA VAL A 14 55.79 -19.70 65.91
C VAL A 14 55.66 -20.95 65.03
N ILE A 15 56.28 -20.95 63.84
CA ILE A 15 56.35 -22.12 62.94
C ILE A 15 57.29 -23.18 63.52
N LEU A 16 58.38 -22.79 64.20
CA LEU A 16 59.26 -23.75 64.89
C LEU A 16 58.59 -24.46 66.07
N LEU A 17 57.68 -23.79 66.81
CA LEU A 17 56.92 -24.39 67.92
C LEU A 17 55.86 -25.41 67.45
N LEU A 18 55.34 -25.27 66.22
CA LEU A 18 54.40 -26.22 65.61
C LEU A 18 55.09 -27.46 65.01
N LEU A 19 56.38 -27.38 64.66
CA LEU A 19 57.15 -28.51 64.13
C LEU A 19 57.82 -29.37 65.21
N ALA A 20 57.97 -28.87 66.44
CA ALA A 20 58.58 -29.61 67.55
C ALA A 20 57.65 -30.62 68.25
N ASN A 21 56.39 -30.77 67.82
CA ASN A 21 55.44 -31.76 68.36
C ASN A 21 55.41 -33.08 67.56
N THR A 22 56.26 -33.23 66.53
CA THR A 22 56.56 -34.50 65.87
C THR A 22 57.99 -34.88 66.21
N GLY A 23 58.15 -35.80 67.16
CA GLY A 23 59.41 -36.06 67.86
C GLY A 23 60.62 -36.36 66.98
N CYS A 24 61.76 -35.78 67.34
CA CYS A 24 63.08 -36.42 67.31
C CYS A 24 64.05 -35.64 68.23
N SER A 25 64.73 -36.34 69.13
CA SER A 25 65.54 -35.76 70.21
C SER A 25 67.01 -35.55 69.81
N SER A 26 67.47 -34.31 69.73
CA SER A 26 68.87 -33.91 70.01
C SER A 26 69.09 -32.39 69.84
N ASN A 27 69.01 -31.63 70.94
CA ASN A 27 69.85 -30.45 71.27
C ASN A 27 69.19 -29.59 72.36
N ASN A 28 69.42 -29.94 73.63
CA ASN A 28 68.80 -29.25 74.77
C ASN A 28 69.38 -27.84 75.02
N ASP A 29 70.69 -27.63 74.79
CA ASP A 29 71.34 -26.33 75.04
C ASP A 29 70.92 -25.25 74.02
N ALA A 30 70.70 -25.65 72.76
CA ALA A 30 70.14 -24.76 71.75
C ALA A 30 68.71 -24.34 72.09
N VAL A 31 67.92 -25.22 72.71
CA VAL A 31 66.55 -24.94 73.15
C VAL A 31 66.55 -23.97 74.34
N VAL A 32 67.51 -24.07 75.27
CA VAL A 32 67.61 -23.15 76.41
C VAL A 32 68.06 -21.75 75.97
N ALA A 33 69.11 -21.64 75.14
CA ALA A 33 69.56 -20.36 74.60
C ALA A 33 68.48 -19.68 73.74
N ALA A 34 67.73 -20.46 72.95
CA ALA A 34 66.60 -19.96 72.18
C ALA A 34 65.45 -19.45 73.06
N LYS A 35 65.20 -20.10 74.21
CA LYS A 35 64.20 -19.64 75.19
C LYS A 35 64.61 -18.34 75.88
N GLU A 36 65.88 -18.17 76.25
CA GLU A 36 66.36 -16.93 76.88
C GLU A 36 66.37 -15.76 75.89
N GLN A 37 66.80 -15.98 74.65
CA GLN A 37 66.74 -14.95 73.62
C GLN A 37 65.28 -14.57 73.31
N ALA A 38 64.39 -15.56 73.18
CA ALA A 38 62.96 -15.31 73.00
C ALA A 38 62.35 -14.52 74.18
N ALA A 39 62.80 -14.76 75.42
CA ALA A 39 62.34 -14.00 76.59
C ALA A 39 62.85 -12.54 76.57
N LYS A 40 64.10 -12.30 76.14
CA LYS A 40 64.64 -10.94 75.97
C LYS A 40 63.92 -10.18 74.86
N ASP A 41 63.73 -10.82 73.70
CA ASP A 41 63.01 -10.25 72.57
C ASP A 41 61.55 -9.94 72.94
N LEU A 42 60.91 -10.81 73.73
CA LEU A 42 59.55 -10.58 74.25
C LEU A 42 59.50 -9.38 75.20
N ASN A 43 60.50 -9.20 76.06
CA ASN A 43 60.53 -8.09 77.01
C ASN A 43 60.82 -6.75 76.32
N GLU A 44 61.70 -6.73 75.31
CA GLU A 44 61.93 -5.56 74.46
C GLU A 44 60.69 -5.21 73.61
N ALA A 45 60.04 -6.23 73.03
CA ALA A 45 58.78 -6.04 72.32
C ALA A 45 57.69 -5.47 73.23
N LYS A 46 57.62 -5.92 74.50
CA LYS A 46 56.67 -5.41 75.49
C LYS A 46 56.95 -3.95 75.87
N LYS A 47 58.22 -3.59 76.15
CA LYS A 47 58.61 -2.20 76.44
C LYS A 47 58.33 -1.27 75.25
N LYS A 48 58.59 -1.73 74.03
CA LYS A 48 58.28 -0.99 72.81
C LYS A 48 56.77 -0.80 72.64
N ALA A 49 55.98 -1.86 72.84
CA ALA A 49 54.52 -1.80 72.77
C ALA A 49 53.91 -0.88 73.83
N GLU A 50 54.44 -0.85 75.06
CA GLU A 50 54.01 0.08 76.11
C GLU A 50 54.32 1.54 75.75
N LYS A 51 55.51 1.81 75.20
CA LYS A 51 55.88 3.15 74.73
C LYS A 51 55.01 3.62 73.57
N ASP A 52 54.76 2.74 72.60
CA ASP A 52 53.88 3.02 71.46
C ASP A 52 52.43 3.26 71.94
N LEU A 53 51.95 2.50 72.93
CA LEU A 53 50.63 2.70 73.53
C LEU A 53 50.49 4.05 74.23
N ILE A 54 51.53 4.50 74.95
CA ILE A 54 51.54 5.82 75.60
C ILE A 54 51.53 6.93 74.54
N ALA A 55 52.33 6.80 73.47
CA ALA A 55 52.36 7.78 72.39
C ALA A 55 51.01 7.86 71.65
N ILE A 56 50.36 6.73 71.39
CA ILE A 56 49.02 6.68 70.78
C ILE A 56 47.98 7.35 71.67
N LYS A 57 48.01 7.10 72.99
CA LYS A 57 47.08 7.73 73.94
C LYS A 57 47.27 9.25 74.00
N GLN A 58 48.52 9.72 74.07
CA GLN A 58 48.81 11.16 74.09
C GLN A 58 48.40 11.86 72.78
N GLN A 59 48.55 11.19 71.64
CA GLN A 59 48.10 11.74 70.37
C GLN A 59 46.56 11.78 70.27
N ALA A 60 45.88 10.71 70.69
CA ALA A 60 44.42 10.66 70.71
C ALA A 60 43.80 11.73 71.62
N GLU A 61 44.42 12.01 72.77
CA GLU A 61 43.98 13.06 73.69
C GLU A 61 44.16 14.47 73.10
N LYS A 62 45.29 14.72 72.43
CA LYS A 62 45.49 15.99 71.69
C LYS A 62 44.47 16.18 70.58
N ASP A 63 44.18 15.12 69.83
CA ASP A 63 43.20 15.18 68.73
C ASP A 63 41.77 15.40 69.27
N LEU A 64 41.43 14.81 70.42
CA LEU A 64 40.14 15.03 71.09
C LEU A 64 39.99 16.49 71.55
N ILE A 65 41.01 17.05 72.22
CA ILE A 65 41.00 18.45 72.66
C ILE A 65 40.89 19.40 71.46
N ALA A 66 41.62 19.12 70.37
CA ALA A 66 41.53 19.92 69.15
C ALA A 66 40.13 19.85 68.49
N ALA A 67 39.50 18.67 68.51
CA ALA A 67 38.14 18.48 68.01
C ALA A 67 37.10 19.22 68.87
N GLU A 68 37.23 19.18 70.19
CA GLU A 68 36.36 19.89 71.13
C GLU A 68 36.47 21.40 70.98
N GLN A 69 37.70 21.93 70.89
CA GLN A 69 37.92 23.37 70.66
C GLN A 69 37.36 23.84 69.32
N LYS A 70 37.48 23.00 68.28
CA LYS A 70 36.89 23.29 66.96
C LYS A 70 35.36 23.26 67.01
N ALA A 71 34.76 22.32 67.73
CA ALA A 71 33.32 22.24 67.94
C ALA A 71 32.79 23.44 68.75
N GLN A 72 33.47 23.83 69.83
CA GLN A 72 33.09 24.99 70.63
C GLN A 72 33.18 26.29 69.83
N LYS A 73 34.24 26.51 69.04
CA LYS A 73 34.34 27.68 68.16
C LYS A 73 33.19 27.75 67.16
N LYS A 74 32.80 26.60 66.58
CA LYS A 74 31.69 26.54 65.63
C LYS A 74 30.34 26.84 66.32
N ILE A 75 30.12 26.33 67.53
CA ILE A 75 28.91 26.63 68.32
C ILE A 75 28.83 28.11 68.69
N ILE A 76 29.95 28.73 69.09
CA ILE A 76 30.00 30.16 69.41
C ILE A 76 29.71 31.00 68.16
N GLN A 77 30.32 30.65 67.02
CA GLN A 77 30.08 31.34 65.75
C GLN A 77 28.60 31.27 65.35
N THR A 78 27.99 30.08 65.37
CA THR A 78 26.57 29.91 65.03
C THR A 78 25.65 30.64 66.02
N ARG A 79 26.02 30.75 67.30
CA ARG A 79 25.25 31.53 68.28
C ARG A 79 25.32 33.04 68.04
N GLU A 80 26.48 33.56 67.66
CA GLU A 80 26.65 34.97 67.31
C GLU A 80 25.88 35.33 66.03
N GLU A 81 25.94 34.47 65.00
CA GLU A 81 25.16 34.62 63.77
C GLU A 81 23.65 34.61 64.05
N ALA A 82 23.15 33.65 64.85
CA ALA A 82 21.74 33.61 65.24
C ALA A 82 21.30 34.82 66.11
N LYS A 83 22.21 35.40 66.89
CA LYS A 83 21.96 36.61 67.69
C LYS A 83 21.85 37.84 66.79
N ALA A 84 22.68 37.94 65.76
CA ALA A 84 22.59 38.98 64.74
C ALA A 84 21.28 38.88 63.94
N ASP A 85 20.90 37.69 63.50
CA ASP A 85 19.63 37.47 62.77
C ASP A 85 18.40 37.81 63.61
N LYS A 86 18.40 37.43 64.91
CA LYS A 86 17.32 37.79 65.84
C LYS A 86 17.21 39.31 66.01
N GLN A 87 18.32 40.03 66.03
CA GLN A 87 18.34 41.49 66.16
C GLN A 87 17.82 42.17 64.88
N ILE A 88 18.15 41.63 63.70
CA ILE A 88 17.62 42.08 62.40
C ILE A 88 16.11 41.87 62.32
N VAL A 89 15.62 40.67 62.66
CA VAL A 89 14.18 40.36 62.65
C VAL A 89 13.39 41.24 63.60
N THR A 90 13.96 41.55 64.78
CA THR A 90 13.30 42.43 65.76
C THR A 90 13.19 43.87 65.25
N LEU A 91 14.24 44.40 64.64
CA LEU A 91 14.22 45.74 64.03
C LEU A 91 13.25 45.83 62.85
N GLU A 92 13.16 44.77 62.04
CA GLU A 92 12.26 44.74 60.89
C GLU A 92 10.78 44.58 61.32
N LEU A 93 10.50 43.81 62.38
CA LEU A 93 9.18 43.75 63.02
C LEU A 93 8.75 45.10 63.58
N GLU A 94 9.67 45.89 64.17
CA GLU A 94 9.35 47.24 64.64
C GLU A 94 9.07 48.22 63.49
N LYS A 95 9.79 48.12 62.37
CA LYS A 95 9.49 48.91 61.16
C LYS A 95 8.11 48.56 60.59
N VAL A 96 7.81 47.26 60.45
CA VAL A 96 6.50 46.79 59.96
C VAL A 96 5.37 47.22 60.90
N ARG A 97 5.60 47.18 62.23
CA ARG A 97 4.61 47.62 63.23
C ARG A 97 4.35 49.14 63.16
N LYS A 98 5.38 49.96 62.94
CA LYS A 98 5.23 51.42 62.75
C LYS A 98 4.51 51.74 61.43
N GLN A 99 4.80 51.01 60.36
CA GLN A 99 4.12 51.15 59.06
C GLN A 99 2.64 50.77 59.13
N ALA A 100 2.31 49.66 59.81
CA ALA A 100 0.92 49.19 59.97
C ALA A 100 0.04 50.16 60.79
N ILE A 101 0.63 50.94 61.72
CA ILE A 101 -0.09 51.99 62.48
C ILE A 101 -0.42 53.19 61.57
N SER A 102 0.48 53.54 60.64
CA SER A 102 0.26 54.60 59.63
C SER A 102 -0.83 54.20 58.63
N ASP A 103 -0.79 52.96 58.13
CA ASP A 103 -1.74 52.45 57.12
C ASP A 103 -3.16 52.27 57.70
N ARG A 104 -3.28 51.94 58.99
CA ARG A 104 -4.56 51.85 59.71
C ARG A 104 -5.24 53.23 59.88
N ALA A 105 -4.46 54.31 60.00
CA ALA A 105 -5.00 55.67 60.03
C ALA A 105 -5.53 56.12 58.65
N LEU A 106 -4.89 55.68 57.56
CA LEU A 106 -5.32 55.93 56.18
C LEU A 106 -6.59 55.12 55.80
N ALA A 107 -6.68 53.86 56.24
CA ALA A 107 -7.82 52.97 55.98
C ALA A 107 -9.12 53.46 56.65
N ASN A 108 -9.04 54.04 57.86
CA ASN A 108 -10.20 54.60 58.54
C ASN A 108 -10.73 55.89 57.88
N LYS A 109 -9.86 56.66 57.20
CA LYS A 109 -10.24 57.81 56.36
C LYS A 109 -10.93 57.36 55.07
N ALA A 110 -10.37 56.36 54.39
CA ALA A 110 -10.92 55.79 53.16
C ALA A 110 -12.29 55.11 53.38
N THR A 111 -12.54 54.52 54.55
CA THR A 111 -13.82 53.85 54.85
C THR A 111 -15.00 54.83 55.00
N ARG A 112 -14.75 56.08 55.45
CA ARG A 112 -15.78 57.14 55.46
C ARG A 112 -16.12 57.64 54.06
N GLU A 113 -15.12 57.74 53.18
CA GLU A 113 -15.29 58.17 51.78
C GLU A 113 -15.96 57.09 50.90
N LEU A 114 -15.71 55.79 51.17
CA LEU A 114 -16.30 54.67 50.42
C LEU A 114 -17.82 54.53 50.62
N SER A 115 -18.36 54.96 51.78
CA SER A 115 -19.81 54.90 52.05
C SER A 115 -20.61 55.94 51.24
N ILE A 116 -19.97 57.03 50.81
CA ILE A 116 -20.57 58.08 49.98
C ILE A 116 -20.55 57.66 48.49
N VAL A 117 -19.47 57.02 48.04
CA VAL A 117 -19.34 56.52 46.65
C VAL A 117 -20.27 55.32 46.37
N LYS A 118 -20.51 54.45 47.36
CA LYS A 118 -21.40 53.28 47.21
C LYS A 118 -22.88 53.66 46.98
N LYS A 119 -23.33 54.82 47.47
CA LYS A 119 -24.69 55.34 47.20
C LYS A 119 -24.84 55.97 45.80
N LEU A 120 -23.76 56.20 45.06
CA LEU A 120 -23.76 56.80 43.72
C LEU A 120 -23.55 55.78 42.58
N SER A 121 -23.15 54.53 42.86
CA SER A 121 -22.79 53.55 41.81
C SER A 121 -23.88 52.54 41.44
N GLU A 122 -25.02 52.51 42.14
CA GLU A 122 -26.12 51.55 41.84
C GLU A 122 -27.00 51.96 40.62
N GLY A 123 -26.74 53.12 39.99
CA GLY A 123 -27.45 53.57 38.80
C GLY A 123 -26.79 53.26 37.44
N ASN A 124 -25.48 52.98 37.39
CA ASN A 124 -24.70 53.05 36.13
C ASN A 124 -24.17 51.71 35.58
N LEU A 125 -24.51 50.56 36.21
CA LEU A 125 -24.03 49.22 35.80
C LEU A 125 -25.01 48.44 34.90
N ALA A 126 -26.28 48.85 34.80
CA ALA A 126 -27.29 48.14 34.02
C ALA A 126 -27.24 48.48 32.52
N ALA A 127 -26.96 49.73 32.15
CA ALA A 127 -26.86 50.18 30.76
C ALA A 127 -25.61 49.62 30.05
N THR A 128 -24.46 49.62 30.74
CA THR A 128 -23.18 49.14 30.19
C THR A 128 -23.17 47.61 29.96
N ARG A 129 -23.85 46.84 30.83
CA ARG A 129 -24.04 45.38 30.62
C ARG A 129 -24.97 45.06 29.45
N LYS A 130 -26.01 45.87 29.20
CA LYS A 130 -26.94 45.67 28.09
C LYS A 130 -26.24 45.89 26.74
N VAL A 131 -25.52 46.99 26.59
CA VAL A 131 -24.75 47.30 25.38
C VAL A 131 -23.67 46.27 25.11
N ALA A 132 -22.92 45.83 26.15
CA ALA A 132 -21.90 44.79 25.99
C ALA A 132 -22.49 43.43 25.59
N LYS A 133 -23.69 43.08 26.08
CA LYS A 133 -24.37 41.82 25.73
C LYS A 133 -24.92 41.85 24.30
N GLU A 134 -25.46 42.97 23.86
CA GLU A 134 -25.92 43.17 22.47
C GLU A 134 -24.75 43.15 21.48
N GLN A 135 -23.62 43.78 21.83
CA GLN A 135 -22.39 43.72 21.02
C GLN A 135 -21.80 42.31 20.96
N LEU A 136 -21.83 41.55 22.06
CA LEU A 136 -21.39 40.16 22.09
C LEU A 136 -22.28 39.25 21.22
N GLU A 137 -23.60 39.40 21.28
CA GLU A 137 -24.51 38.62 20.44
C GLU A 137 -24.41 39.01 18.95
N ALA A 138 -24.20 40.28 18.64
CA ALA A 138 -23.91 40.72 17.28
C ALA A 138 -22.58 40.13 16.76
N ALA A 139 -21.54 40.10 17.60
CA ALA A 139 -20.25 39.50 17.26
C ALA A 139 -20.35 37.98 17.06
N LYS A 140 -21.12 37.27 17.90
CA LYS A 140 -21.39 35.83 17.74
C LYS A 140 -22.15 35.54 16.45
N LYS A 141 -23.17 36.34 16.13
CA LYS A 141 -23.97 36.16 14.91
C LYS A 141 -23.16 36.39 13.65
N LYS A 142 -22.26 37.39 13.67
CA LYS A 142 -21.30 37.64 12.60
C LYS A 142 -20.29 36.49 12.47
N ALA A 143 -19.73 36.02 13.57
CA ALA A 143 -18.81 34.88 13.57
C ALA A 143 -19.47 33.58 13.06
N ALA A 144 -20.74 33.35 13.38
CA ALA A 144 -21.50 32.20 12.88
C ALA A 144 -21.78 32.31 11.37
N TYR A 145 -22.09 33.50 10.86
CA TYR A 145 -22.26 33.76 9.43
C TYR A 145 -20.93 33.58 8.67
N ASP A 146 -19.84 34.14 9.18
CA ASP A 146 -18.51 34.02 8.58
C ASP A 146 -18.03 32.55 8.59
N LEU A 147 -18.34 31.79 9.66
CA LEU A 147 -18.05 30.36 9.74
C LEU A 147 -18.88 29.54 8.73
N ALA A 148 -20.15 29.86 8.55
CA ALA A 148 -21.01 29.20 7.57
C ALA A 148 -20.55 29.48 6.13
N ALA A 149 -20.18 30.73 5.83
CA ALA A 149 -19.62 31.10 4.53
C ALA A 149 -18.26 30.45 4.26
N LEU A 150 -17.43 30.27 5.30
CA LEU A 150 -16.17 29.55 5.19
C LEU A 150 -16.40 28.05 4.97
N GLN A 151 -17.38 27.46 5.66
CA GLN A 151 -17.76 26.06 5.50
C GLN A 151 -18.25 25.77 4.07
N GLU A 152 -19.13 26.61 3.53
CA GLU A 152 -19.61 26.50 2.14
C GLU A 152 -18.46 26.58 1.13
N LYS A 153 -17.49 27.48 1.36
CA LYS A 153 -16.30 27.62 0.51
C LYS A 153 -15.39 26.38 0.57
N VAL A 154 -15.20 25.82 1.76
CA VAL A 154 -14.43 24.57 1.97
C VAL A 154 -15.14 23.39 1.30
N ASP A 155 -16.46 23.26 1.45
CA ASP A 155 -17.25 22.19 0.84
C ASP A 155 -17.18 22.24 -0.69
N LYS A 156 -17.24 23.45 -1.27
CA LYS A 156 -17.06 23.66 -2.72
C LYS A 156 -15.66 23.25 -3.18
N GLN A 157 -14.61 23.63 -2.45
CA GLN A 157 -13.23 23.23 -2.77
C GLN A 157 -13.03 21.71 -2.66
N ILE A 158 -13.65 21.06 -1.66
CA ILE A 158 -13.64 19.60 -1.52
C ILE A 158 -14.37 18.94 -2.69
N ALA A 159 -15.51 19.48 -3.14
CA ALA A 159 -16.26 18.95 -4.28
C ALA A 159 -15.46 19.08 -5.59
N GLU A 160 -14.82 20.22 -5.83
CA GLU A 160 -13.95 20.46 -6.99
C GLU A 160 -12.74 19.51 -6.97
N ALA A 161 -12.06 19.37 -5.82
CA ALA A 161 -10.94 18.44 -5.66
C ALA A 161 -11.38 16.97 -5.85
N ARG A 162 -12.56 16.58 -5.36
CA ARG A 162 -13.12 15.23 -5.59
C ARG A 162 -13.43 15.00 -7.06
N ALA A 163 -13.97 15.99 -7.78
CA ALA A 163 -14.24 15.89 -9.21
C ALA A 163 -12.95 15.75 -10.02
N ASP A 164 -11.91 16.50 -9.67
CA ASP A 164 -10.59 16.41 -10.29
C ASP A 164 -9.93 15.04 -10.03
N VAL A 165 -9.93 14.58 -8.77
CA VAL A 165 -9.45 13.23 -8.41
C VAL A 165 -10.26 12.14 -9.10
N THR A 166 -11.58 12.29 -9.23
CA THR A 166 -12.43 11.31 -9.96
C THR A 166 -12.08 11.27 -11.44
N THR A 167 -11.83 12.43 -12.05
CA THR A 167 -11.40 12.55 -13.45
C THR A 167 -10.01 11.95 -13.65
N GLN A 168 -9.09 12.19 -12.72
CA GLN A 168 -7.75 11.59 -12.74
C GLN A 168 -7.82 10.07 -12.54
N ILE A 169 -8.63 9.55 -11.61
CA ILE A 169 -8.85 8.11 -11.42
C ILE A 169 -9.48 7.48 -12.67
N GLN A 170 -10.44 8.15 -13.31
CA GLN A 170 -11.01 7.69 -14.58
C GLN A 170 -9.98 7.73 -15.72
N SER A 171 -9.05 8.68 -15.72
CA SER A 171 -7.94 8.72 -16.69
C SER A 171 -6.86 7.66 -16.42
N ILE A 172 -6.79 7.15 -15.19
CA ILE A 172 -5.86 6.08 -14.77
C ILE A 172 -6.48 4.70 -15.03
N LYS A 173 -7.81 4.55 -14.95
CA LYS A 173 -8.50 3.30 -15.30
C LYS A 173 -8.36 3.01 -16.79
N SER A 174 -7.64 1.95 -17.13
CA SER A 174 -7.50 1.49 -18.51
C SER A 174 -8.75 0.75 -19.02
N THR A 175 -9.95 1.28 -18.76
CA THR A 175 -11.18 0.71 -19.35
C THR A 175 -11.01 0.64 -20.87
N PRO A 176 -11.17 -0.55 -21.50
CA PRO A 176 -11.03 -0.67 -22.93
C PRO A 176 -12.10 0.22 -23.56
N THR A 177 -11.69 1.09 -24.48
CA THR A 177 -12.63 1.90 -25.24
C THR A 177 -13.57 0.97 -25.99
N MET A 178 -14.83 0.93 -25.57
CA MET A 178 -15.85 0.08 -26.20
C MET A 178 -16.54 0.86 -27.33
N VAL A 179 -16.72 0.21 -28.47
CA VAL A 179 -17.45 0.74 -29.62
C VAL A 179 -18.86 0.15 -29.63
N TYR A 180 -19.86 1.03 -29.71
CA TYR A 180 -21.25 0.62 -29.90
C TYR A 180 -21.47 0.14 -31.33
N VAL A 181 -22.03 -1.05 -31.48
CA VAL A 181 -22.45 -1.63 -32.74
C VAL A 181 -23.97 -1.79 -32.69
N LYS A 182 -24.66 -1.10 -33.60
CA LYS A 182 -26.14 -1.11 -33.65
C LYS A 182 -26.73 -2.51 -33.86
N GLY A 183 -25.97 -3.45 -34.40
CA GLY A 183 -26.49 -4.72 -34.89
C GLY A 183 -27.32 -4.52 -36.16
N GLY A 184 -27.93 -5.61 -36.62
CA GLY A 184 -28.65 -5.66 -37.90
C GLY A 184 -28.42 -6.99 -38.62
N ASP A 185 -28.90 -7.04 -39.86
CA ASP A 185 -28.76 -8.20 -40.73
C ASP A 185 -27.45 -8.15 -41.52
N PHE A 186 -26.77 -9.28 -41.64
CA PHE A 186 -25.66 -9.45 -42.55
C PHE A 186 -25.59 -10.87 -43.11
N THR A 187 -24.83 -11.04 -44.19
CA THR A 187 -24.47 -12.37 -44.68
C THR A 187 -23.14 -12.76 -44.04
N MET A 188 -23.16 -13.82 -43.22
CA MET A 188 -21.97 -14.38 -42.58
C MET A 188 -21.39 -15.50 -43.42
N GLY A 189 -20.06 -15.62 -43.43
CA GLY A 189 -19.33 -16.56 -44.26
C GLY A 189 -18.91 -15.98 -45.61
N PHE A 190 -18.21 -16.80 -46.37
CA PHE A 190 -17.75 -16.49 -47.72
C PHE A 190 -17.39 -17.78 -48.47
N GLU A 191 -17.75 -17.85 -49.75
CA GLU A 191 -17.45 -19.01 -50.61
C GLU A 191 -15.94 -19.34 -50.64
N GLY A 192 -15.61 -20.62 -50.50
CA GLY A 192 -14.22 -21.09 -50.47
C GLY A 192 -13.44 -20.75 -49.20
N VAL A 193 -14.08 -20.17 -48.17
CA VAL A 193 -13.43 -19.83 -46.89
C VAL A 193 -14.20 -20.37 -45.69
N ALA A 194 -15.46 -19.96 -45.53
CA ALA A 194 -16.32 -20.39 -44.43
C ALA A 194 -17.76 -20.49 -44.96
N THR A 195 -18.18 -21.72 -45.28
CA THR A 195 -19.37 -22.00 -46.09
C THR A 195 -20.39 -22.88 -45.34
N PRO A 196 -21.67 -22.82 -45.74
CA PRO A 196 -22.26 -21.88 -46.69
C PRO A 196 -22.35 -20.45 -46.15
N GLU A 197 -22.48 -19.49 -47.06
CA GLU A 197 -22.95 -18.16 -46.70
C GLU A 197 -24.39 -18.24 -46.18
N HIS A 198 -24.70 -17.53 -45.09
CA HIS A 198 -26.01 -17.59 -44.46
C HIS A 198 -26.37 -16.26 -43.80
N LYS A 199 -27.67 -16.04 -43.56
CA LYS A 199 -28.17 -14.80 -42.97
C LYS A 199 -28.07 -14.83 -41.45
N VAL A 200 -27.55 -13.76 -40.87
CA VAL A 200 -27.49 -13.58 -39.42
C VAL A 200 -28.03 -12.21 -39.04
N THR A 201 -28.90 -12.17 -38.03
CA THR A 201 -29.40 -10.95 -37.40
C THR A 201 -28.79 -10.79 -36.02
N LEU A 202 -28.12 -9.68 -35.76
CA LEU A 202 -27.54 -9.36 -34.45
C LEU A 202 -28.32 -8.25 -33.74
N SER A 203 -28.51 -8.42 -32.43
CA SER A 203 -28.90 -7.35 -31.54
C SER A 203 -27.75 -6.34 -31.36
N PRO A 204 -28.02 -5.11 -30.87
CA PRO A 204 -26.95 -4.19 -30.53
C PRO A 204 -26.02 -4.74 -29.45
N PHE A 205 -24.73 -4.43 -29.56
CA PHE A 205 -23.70 -4.84 -28.62
C PHE A 205 -22.57 -3.81 -28.58
N TYR A 206 -21.68 -3.98 -27.62
CA TYR A 206 -20.42 -3.27 -27.57
C TYR A 206 -19.27 -4.22 -27.85
N ILE A 207 -18.25 -3.77 -28.56
CA ILE A 207 -16.99 -4.52 -28.76
C ILE A 207 -15.79 -3.62 -28.51
N ALA A 208 -14.75 -4.17 -27.91
CA ALA A 208 -13.54 -3.42 -27.60
C ALA A 208 -12.87 -2.93 -28.89
N LYS A 209 -12.46 -1.66 -28.88
CA LYS A 209 -11.79 -0.99 -30.00
C LYS A 209 -10.51 -1.71 -30.43
N PHE A 210 -9.84 -2.31 -29.47
CA PHE A 210 -8.56 -3.01 -29.60
C PHE A 210 -8.66 -4.43 -29.03
N GLU A 211 -7.71 -5.27 -29.41
CA GLU A 211 -7.37 -6.47 -28.64
C GLU A 211 -7.06 -6.09 -27.18
N THR A 212 -7.34 -6.99 -26.25
CA THR A 212 -7.03 -6.77 -24.82
C THR A 212 -5.52 -6.64 -24.67
N THR A 213 -5.05 -5.48 -24.19
CA THR A 213 -3.62 -5.24 -24.01
C THR A 213 -3.07 -6.02 -22.83
N TYR A 214 -1.77 -6.31 -22.84
CA TYR A 214 -1.11 -6.94 -21.70
C TYR A 214 -1.16 -6.06 -20.44
N LYS A 215 -1.14 -4.74 -20.61
CA LYS A 215 -1.35 -3.79 -19.51
C LYS A 215 -2.72 -4.01 -18.83
N LEU A 216 -3.81 -3.97 -19.59
CA LEU A 216 -5.16 -4.18 -19.06
C LEU A 216 -5.33 -5.60 -18.50
N TRP A 217 -4.74 -6.59 -19.16
CA TRP A 217 -4.69 -7.97 -18.68
C TRP A 217 -4.16 -8.05 -17.24
N LEU A 218 -3.00 -7.45 -16.97
CA LEU A 218 -2.36 -7.44 -15.66
C LEU A 218 -3.18 -6.69 -14.60
N GLU A 219 -3.77 -5.54 -14.96
CA GLU A 219 -4.61 -4.76 -14.05
C GLU A 219 -5.79 -5.58 -13.53
N VAL A 220 -6.54 -6.20 -14.45
CA VAL A 220 -7.68 -7.05 -14.10
C VAL A 220 -7.23 -8.32 -13.39
N LYS A 221 -6.12 -8.95 -13.83
CA LYS A 221 -5.62 -10.16 -13.19
C LYS A 221 -5.19 -9.91 -11.73
N SER A 222 -4.64 -8.73 -11.44
CA SER A 222 -4.32 -8.28 -10.08
C SER A 222 -5.57 -8.18 -9.22
N PHE A 223 -6.61 -7.48 -9.70
CA PHE A 223 -7.92 -7.43 -9.05
C PHE A 223 -8.50 -8.83 -8.85
N ALA A 224 -8.49 -9.65 -9.89
CA ALA A 224 -9.05 -10.99 -9.89
C ALA A 224 -8.40 -11.89 -8.81
N SER A 225 -7.07 -11.84 -8.71
CA SER A 225 -6.32 -12.63 -7.71
C SER A 225 -6.67 -12.23 -6.28
N ALA A 226 -6.96 -10.94 -6.04
CA ALA A 226 -7.43 -10.45 -4.74
C ALA A 226 -8.91 -10.81 -4.45
N ASN A 227 -9.68 -11.20 -5.48
CA ASN A 227 -11.12 -11.46 -5.39
C ASN A 227 -11.49 -12.92 -5.74
N GLY A 228 -10.60 -13.86 -5.41
CA GLY A 228 -10.88 -15.29 -5.46
C GLY A 228 -10.90 -15.91 -6.86
N TYR A 229 -10.34 -15.23 -7.86
CA TYR A 229 -10.12 -15.81 -9.19
C TYR A 229 -8.76 -16.49 -9.30
N ALA A 230 -8.70 -17.56 -10.10
CA ALA A 230 -7.48 -18.30 -10.38
C ALA A 230 -7.31 -18.49 -11.89
N PHE A 231 -6.08 -18.31 -12.37
CA PHE A 231 -5.73 -18.42 -13.79
C PHE A 231 -4.82 -19.61 -14.05
N HIS A 232 -5.01 -20.27 -15.20
CA HIS A 232 -4.13 -21.32 -15.67
C HIS A 232 -2.80 -20.72 -16.15
N LEU A 233 -2.86 -19.65 -16.94
CA LEU A 233 -1.70 -19.04 -17.57
C LEU A 233 -1.42 -17.63 -17.06
N GLN A 234 -0.17 -17.21 -17.24
CA GLN A 234 0.27 -15.88 -16.82
C GLN A 234 -0.12 -14.78 -17.82
N GLY A 235 -0.28 -15.15 -19.09
CA GLY A 235 -0.28 -14.20 -20.20
C GLY A 235 1.12 -13.66 -20.47
N ARG A 236 1.33 -13.15 -21.68
CA ARG A 236 2.59 -12.59 -22.16
C ARG A 236 2.34 -11.30 -22.95
N ALA A 237 3.28 -10.36 -22.87
CA ALA A 237 3.47 -9.33 -23.89
C ALA A 237 4.67 -9.68 -24.78
N GLY A 238 4.51 -9.47 -26.09
CA GLY A 238 5.54 -9.79 -27.08
C GLY A 238 5.75 -11.30 -27.26
N THR A 239 6.98 -11.70 -27.55
CA THR A 239 7.41 -13.08 -27.78
C THR A 239 8.73 -13.37 -27.04
N PRO A 240 9.19 -14.62 -26.98
CA PRO A 240 10.51 -14.94 -26.41
C PRO A 240 11.68 -14.22 -27.11
N TRP A 241 11.55 -13.87 -28.40
CA TRP A 241 12.59 -13.21 -29.20
C TRP A 241 12.38 -11.70 -29.37
N ALA A 242 11.18 -11.19 -29.08
CA ALA A 242 10.84 -9.78 -29.14
C ALA A 242 10.03 -9.42 -27.89
N PRO A 243 10.69 -9.01 -26.79
CA PRO A 243 10.05 -8.79 -25.50
C PRO A 243 9.05 -7.64 -25.53
N ALA A 244 8.34 -7.48 -24.42
CA ALA A 244 7.35 -6.43 -24.23
C ALA A 244 7.91 -5.03 -24.56
N MET A 245 7.19 -4.27 -25.39
CA MET A 245 7.50 -2.89 -25.71
C MET A 245 7.08 -1.95 -24.58
N ALA A 246 7.70 -0.76 -24.53
CA ALA A 246 7.39 0.25 -23.53
C ALA A 246 5.87 0.53 -23.45
N GLY A 247 5.34 0.55 -22.23
CA GLY A 247 3.93 0.80 -21.96
C GLY A 247 3.01 -0.44 -22.01
N ASN A 248 3.52 -1.62 -22.41
CA ASN A 248 2.74 -2.88 -22.44
C ASN A 248 1.43 -2.79 -23.24
N ASN A 249 1.42 -1.97 -24.30
CA ASN A 249 0.27 -1.75 -25.19
C ASN A 249 0.16 -2.81 -26.30
N GLN A 250 1.01 -3.82 -26.31
CA GLN A 250 0.83 -5.01 -27.14
C GLN A 250 -0.34 -5.84 -26.62
N PRO A 251 -1.02 -6.62 -27.47
CA PRO A 251 -2.06 -7.53 -27.02
C PRO A 251 -1.48 -8.58 -26.08
N VAL A 252 -2.29 -9.04 -25.11
CA VAL A 252 -1.93 -10.22 -24.32
C VAL A 252 -2.00 -11.46 -25.19
N THR A 253 -0.96 -12.29 -25.09
CA THR A 253 -0.87 -13.62 -25.72
C THR A 253 -0.48 -14.69 -24.70
N ASP A 254 -0.27 -15.94 -25.10
CA ASP A 254 -0.04 -17.07 -24.20
C ASP A 254 -1.14 -17.19 -23.12
N ILE A 255 -2.39 -17.04 -23.57
CA ILE A 255 -3.61 -17.28 -22.80
C ILE A 255 -4.49 -18.28 -23.54
N CYS A 256 -5.23 -19.09 -22.80
CA CYS A 256 -6.21 -20.01 -23.38
C CYS A 256 -7.61 -19.39 -23.33
N ALA A 257 -8.58 -20.01 -24.01
CA ALA A 257 -9.95 -19.51 -24.03
C ALA A 257 -10.53 -19.43 -22.61
N TRP A 258 -10.26 -20.43 -21.77
CA TRP A 258 -10.74 -20.45 -20.38
C TRP A 258 -10.19 -19.30 -19.54
N ASP A 259 -8.93 -18.93 -19.73
CA ASP A 259 -8.36 -17.76 -19.08
C ASP A 259 -9.10 -16.48 -19.49
N ALA A 260 -9.42 -16.33 -20.79
CA ALA A 260 -10.18 -15.18 -21.28
C ALA A 260 -11.61 -15.11 -20.73
N LEU A 261 -12.29 -16.26 -20.58
CA LEU A 261 -13.62 -16.35 -19.96
C LEU A 261 -13.60 -15.86 -18.51
N VAL A 262 -12.69 -16.42 -17.72
CA VAL A 262 -12.52 -16.09 -16.31
C VAL A 262 -12.07 -14.63 -16.12
N TRP A 263 -11.21 -14.15 -17.01
CA TRP A 263 -10.79 -12.76 -17.06
C TRP A 263 -11.98 -11.81 -17.32
N CYS A 264 -12.85 -12.14 -18.28
CA CYS A 264 -14.03 -11.34 -18.58
C CYS A 264 -15.00 -11.26 -17.38
N ASN A 265 -15.18 -12.36 -16.65
CA ASN A 265 -15.96 -12.37 -15.41
C ASN A 265 -15.34 -11.45 -14.35
N ALA A 266 -14.03 -11.57 -14.11
CA ALA A 266 -13.34 -10.71 -13.15
C ALA A 266 -13.42 -9.22 -13.57
N TYR A 267 -13.30 -8.96 -14.88
CA TYR A 267 -13.38 -7.60 -15.39
C TYR A 267 -14.80 -7.02 -15.25
N SER A 268 -15.82 -7.85 -15.40
CA SER A 268 -17.21 -7.48 -15.12
C SER A 268 -17.34 -6.98 -13.69
N GLU A 269 -16.87 -7.75 -12.71
CA GLU A 269 -16.97 -7.35 -11.29
C GLU A 269 -16.15 -6.11 -10.97
N MET A 270 -14.95 -5.98 -11.53
CA MET A 270 -14.08 -4.82 -11.34
C MET A 270 -14.74 -3.51 -11.79
N GLU A 271 -15.55 -3.58 -12.84
CA GLU A 271 -16.30 -2.44 -13.39
C GLU A 271 -17.76 -2.37 -12.87
N GLY A 272 -18.14 -3.23 -11.93
CA GLY A 272 -19.48 -3.21 -11.31
C GLY A 272 -20.59 -3.84 -12.15
N PHE A 273 -20.26 -4.70 -13.11
CA PHE A 273 -21.21 -5.48 -13.90
C PHE A 273 -21.34 -6.92 -13.39
N GLU A 274 -22.50 -7.53 -13.68
CA GLU A 274 -22.71 -8.95 -13.41
C GLU A 274 -21.86 -9.84 -14.34
N PRO A 275 -21.16 -10.86 -13.80
CA PRO A 275 -20.44 -11.85 -14.60
C PRO A 275 -21.32 -12.60 -15.59
N VAL A 276 -20.76 -12.87 -16.78
CA VAL A 276 -21.47 -13.49 -17.90
C VAL A 276 -21.39 -15.01 -17.88
N TYR A 277 -20.24 -15.57 -17.51
CA TYR A 277 -20.01 -17.01 -17.60
C TYR A 277 -20.27 -17.69 -16.26
N LYS A 278 -21.25 -18.59 -16.27
CA LYS A 278 -21.71 -19.30 -15.08
C LYS A 278 -21.70 -20.80 -15.32
N THR A 279 -21.67 -21.59 -14.27
CA THR A 279 -21.99 -23.02 -14.32
C THR A 279 -23.50 -23.21 -14.55
N SER A 280 -23.93 -24.45 -14.80
CA SER A 280 -25.35 -24.78 -15.02
C SER A 280 -26.23 -24.51 -13.79
N ASP A 281 -25.68 -24.52 -12.59
CA ASP A 281 -26.31 -24.12 -11.33
C ASP A 281 -26.14 -22.62 -11.02
N HIS A 282 -25.80 -21.82 -12.04
CA HIS A 282 -25.69 -20.35 -11.99
C HIS A 282 -24.55 -19.78 -11.13
N ALA A 283 -23.58 -20.59 -10.69
CA ALA A 283 -22.41 -20.08 -9.98
C ALA A 283 -21.42 -19.40 -10.96
N VAL A 284 -20.84 -18.28 -10.55
CA VAL A 284 -19.84 -17.56 -11.35
C VAL A 284 -18.58 -18.41 -11.51
N ILE A 285 -18.13 -18.60 -12.75
CA ILE A 285 -16.88 -19.32 -13.00
C ILE A 285 -15.69 -18.39 -12.72
N ARG A 286 -14.85 -18.78 -11.74
CA ARG A 286 -13.70 -17.98 -11.27
C ARG A 286 -12.34 -18.64 -11.46
N ASP A 287 -12.30 -19.89 -11.91
CA ASP A 287 -11.06 -20.66 -12.02
C ASP A 287 -10.91 -21.23 -13.42
N SER A 288 -9.86 -20.84 -14.16
CA SER A 288 -9.58 -21.33 -15.51
C SER A 288 -8.60 -22.51 -15.52
N ARG A 289 -8.09 -22.95 -14.36
CA ARG A 289 -7.15 -24.07 -14.27
C ARG A 289 -7.79 -25.38 -14.70
N HIS A 290 -6.95 -26.30 -15.16
CA HIS A 290 -7.37 -27.63 -15.62
C HIS A 290 -8.17 -28.41 -14.56
N SER A 291 -7.95 -28.17 -13.26
CA SER A 291 -8.74 -28.75 -12.17
C SER A 291 -10.24 -28.37 -12.23
N ASN A 292 -10.59 -27.28 -12.90
CA ASN A 292 -11.95 -26.79 -13.07
C ASN A 292 -12.53 -27.04 -14.48
N ALA A 293 -11.91 -27.95 -15.26
CA ALA A 293 -12.27 -28.20 -16.65
C ALA A 293 -13.74 -28.55 -16.86
N ALA A 294 -14.37 -29.31 -15.96
CA ALA A 294 -15.78 -29.70 -16.09
C ALA A 294 -16.73 -28.48 -16.13
N ASN A 295 -16.48 -27.49 -15.27
CA ASN A 295 -17.26 -26.25 -15.22
C ASN A 295 -17.02 -25.37 -16.45
N LEU A 296 -15.79 -25.34 -16.97
CA LEU A 296 -15.43 -24.54 -18.15
C LEU A 296 -15.92 -25.16 -19.47
N GLN A 297 -15.96 -26.49 -19.56
CA GLN A 297 -16.51 -27.20 -20.72
C GLN A 297 -18.02 -27.03 -20.82
N THR A 298 -18.70 -26.93 -19.69
CA THR A 298 -20.16 -26.78 -19.60
C THR A 298 -20.61 -25.35 -19.29
N ALA A 299 -19.69 -24.39 -19.41
CA ALA A 299 -19.95 -22.99 -19.11
C ALA A 299 -21.20 -22.48 -19.88
N VAL A 300 -22.05 -21.78 -19.15
CA VAL A 300 -23.25 -21.14 -19.66
C VAL A 300 -22.95 -19.66 -19.87
N PHE A 301 -23.21 -19.20 -21.09
CA PHE A 301 -23.26 -17.78 -21.41
C PHE A 301 -24.63 -17.22 -21.01
N ASP A 302 -24.66 -16.46 -19.90
CA ASP A 302 -25.84 -15.69 -19.50
C ASP A 302 -26.04 -14.48 -20.40
N ARG A 303 -27.01 -14.57 -21.31
CA ARG A 303 -27.27 -13.55 -22.33
C ARG A 303 -27.91 -12.27 -21.77
N ASN A 304 -28.46 -12.34 -20.56
CA ASN A 304 -29.09 -11.18 -19.91
C ASN A 304 -28.08 -10.34 -19.15
N ALA A 305 -26.98 -10.95 -18.70
CA ALA A 305 -25.89 -10.25 -18.05
C ALA A 305 -25.28 -9.19 -18.98
N LYS A 306 -25.00 -8.02 -18.40
CA LYS A 306 -24.39 -6.87 -19.09
C LYS A 306 -22.88 -6.77 -18.82
N GLY A 307 -22.27 -7.84 -18.31
CA GLY A 307 -20.83 -7.92 -18.10
C GLY A 307 -20.02 -8.13 -19.38
N PHE A 308 -18.71 -8.06 -19.24
CA PHE A 308 -17.77 -8.35 -20.30
C PHE A 308 -17.75 -9.84 -20.63
N ARG A 309 -17.50 -10.13 -21.90
CA ARG A 309 -17.45 -11.47 -22.46
C ARG A 309 -16.56 -11.48 -23.71
N LEU A 310 -16.33 -12.67 -24.26
CA LEU A 310 -15.85 -12.80 -25.62
C LEU A 310 -16.97 -12.40 -26.59
N PRO A 311 -16.63 -11.84 -27.76
CA PRO A 311 -17.61 -11.73 -28.83
C PRO A 311 -18.06 -13.13 -29.25
N THR A 312 -19.32 -13.24 -29.68
CA THR A 312 -19.70 -14.37 -30.52
C THR A 312 -18.97 -14.27 -31.85
N GLU A 313 -18.80 -15.40 -32.52
CA GLU A 313 -18.17 -15.47 -33.82
C GLU A 313 -18.88 -14.56 -34.84
N ALA A 314 -20.22 -14.52 -34.78
CA ALA A 314 -21.03 -13.66 -35.64
C ALA A 314 -20.85 -12.18 -35.32
N GLU A 315 -20.81 -11.79 -34.04
CA GLU A 315 -20.53 -10.41 -33.63
C GLU A 315 -19.15 -9.95 -34.10
N TRP A 316 -18.15 -10.83 -34.01
CA TRP A 316 -16.80 -10.55 -34.48
C TRP A 316 -16.78 -10.31 -35.99
N GLU A 317 -17.39 -11.19 -36.79
CA GLU A 317 -17.40 -11.06 -38.25
C GLU A 317 -18.20 -9.84 -38.72
N TYR A 318 -19.37 -9.60 -38.11
CA TYR A 318 -20.17 -8.42 -38.38
C TYR A 318 -19.36 -7.15 -38.18
N ALA A 319 -18.68 -7.05 -37.03
CA ALA A 319 -17.88 -5.90 -36.67
C ALA A 319 -16.66 -5.72 -37.58
N ALA A 320 -16.03 -6.82 -38.02
CA ALA A 320 -14.88 -6.80 -38.93
C ALA A 320 -15.27 -6.34 -40.34
N ARG A 321 -16.48 -6.69 -40.81
CA ARG A 321 -16.91 -6.46 -42.20
C ARG A 321 -17.65 -5.15 -42.41
N PHE A 322 -18.20 -4.54 -41.37
CA PHE A 322 -19.07 -3.36 -41.49
C PHE A 322 -18.40 -2.17 -42.21
N ARG A 323 -19.14 -1.54 -43.13
CA ARG A 323 -18.72 -0.36 -43.91
C ARG A 323 -19.63 0.87 -43.76
N GLY A 324 -20.67 0.78 -42.93
CA GLY A 324 -21.65 1.86 -42.76
C GLY A 324 -22.95 1.61 -43.51
N LYS A 325 -24.07 2.15 -43.00
CA LYS A 325 -25.41 2.06 -43.63
C LYS A 325 -25.79 0.65 -44.13
N GLU A 326 -25.47 -0.38 -43.35
CA GLU A 326 -25.75 -1.80 -43.67
C GLU A 326 -24.93 -2.36 -44.85
N ASP A 327 -23.87 -1.67 -45.28
CA ASP A 327 -22.87 -2.21 -46.23
C ASP A 327 -21.80 -3.04 -45.49
N PHE A 328 -21.35 -4.11 -46.14
CA PHE A 328 -20.35 -5.03 -45.62
C PHE A 328 -19.30 -5.36 -46.68
N ALA A 329 -18.03 -5.36 -46.28
CA ALA A 329 -16.96 -5.85 -47.11
C ALA A 329 -17.14 -7.35 -47.42
N PRO A 330 -16.74 -7.83 -48.62
CA PRO A 330 -16.68 -9.26 -48.88
C PRO A 330 -15.77 -9.99 -47.90
N GLY A 331 -16.10 -11.23 -47.54
CA GLY A 331 -15.40 -11.97 -46.48
C GLY A 331 -13.92 -12.23 -46.77
N ASN A 332 -13.51 -12.19 -48.05
CA ASN A 332 -12.11 -12.28 -48.47
C ASN A 332 -11.29 -10.98 -48.33
N PHE A 333 -11.82 -9.95 -47.66
CA PHE A 333 -11.09 -8.72 -47.33
C PHE A 333 -10.57 -8.81 -45.90
N ALA A 334 -9.40 -8.22 -45.65
CA ALA A 334 -9.01 -7.85 -44.29
C ALA A 334 -9.91 -6.70 -43.81
N SER A 335 -10.21 -6.66 -42.51
CA SER A 335 -11.09 -5.65 -41.91
C SER A 335 -10.57 -4.24 -42.17
N GLY A 336 -11.40 -3.40 -42.82
CA GLY A 336 -11.05 -2.02 -43.18
C GLY A 336 -10.20 -1.87 -44.45
N ALA A 337 -9.75 -2.95 -45.08
CA ALA A 337 -8.94 -2.87 -46.31
C ALA A 337 -9.76 -2.35 -47.49
N SER A 338 -9.08 -1.66 -48.42
CA SER A 338 -9.68 -1.14 -49.65
C SER A 338 -9.80 -2.17 -50.78
N ALA A 339 -9.17 -3.34 -50.64
CA ALA A 339 -9.16 -4.43 -51.61
C ALA A 339 -9.09 -5.79 -50.91
N ASN A 340 -9.23 -6.87 -51.70
CA ASN A 340 -9.14 -8.25 -51.20
C ASN A 340 -7.80 -8.50 -50.49
N SER A 341 -7.75 -9.54 -49.65
CA SER A 341 -6.57 -9.79 -48.82
C SER A 341 -5.32 -10.17 -49.64
N SER A 342 -5.48 -10.64 -50.88
CA SER A 342 -4.38 -10.88 -51.83
C SER A 342 -3.65 -9.59 -52.24
N ASN A 343 -4.28 -8.42 -52.12
CA ASN A 343 -3.62 -7.13 -52.28
C ASN A 343 -2.81 -6.79 -51.02
N ILE A 344 -1.53 -7.16 -51.03
CA ILE A 344 -0.59 -6.96 -49.91
C ILE A 344 -0.51 -5.49 -49.47
N LYS A 345 -0.58 -4.53 -50.41
CA LYS A 345 -0.55 -3.10 -50.06
C LYS A 345 -1.78 -2.70 -49.25
N ALA A 346 -2.98 -3.04 -49.73
CA ALA A 346 -4.23 -2.73 -49.03
C ALA A 346 -4.29 -3.39 -47.65
N THR A 347 -3.90 -4.66 -47.56
CA THR A 347 -3.82 -5.41 -46.30
C THR A 347 -2.81 -4.79 -45.33
N SER A 348 -1.65 -4.32 -45.81
CA SER A 348 -0.61 -3.71 -44.98
C SER A 348 -0.99 -2.37 -44.34
N GLU A 349 -2.02 -1.70 -44.85
CA GLU A 349 -2.53 -0.46 -44.27
C GLU A 349 -3.37 -0.71 -43.00
N VAL A 350 -3.92 -1.92 -42.84
CA VAL A 350 -4.89 -2.25 -41.78
C VAL A 350 -4.44 -3.37 -40.84
N ALA A 351 -3.43 -4.17 -41.23
CA ALA A 351 -3.04 -5.36 -40.50
C ALA A 351 -1.53 -5.46 -40.25
N TRP A 352 -1.15 -6.17 -39.18
CA TRP A 352 0.20 -6.66 -38.93
C TRP A 352 0.31 -8.14 -39.26
N PHE A 353 1.24 -8.50 -40.14
CA PHE A 353 1.43 -9.86 -40.66
C PHE A 353 2.86 -10.00 -41.22
N PRO A 354 3.33 -11.19 -41.61
CA PRO A 354 4.74 -11.43 -41.93
C PRO A 354 5.40 -10.49 -42.94
N PHE A 355 4.62 -9.89 -43.83
CA PHE A 355 5.15 -8.97 -44.84
C PHE A 355 5.54 -7.59 -44.31
N ASN A 356 5.00 -7.17 -43.17
CA ASN A 356 5.20 -5.83 -42.64
C ASN A 356 5.60 -5.77 -41.16
N CYS A 357 5.73 -6.92 -40.49
CA CYS A 357 6.27 -6.96 -39.13
C CYS A 357 7.77 -6.57 -39.10
N PRO A 358 8.21 -5.80 -38.09
CA PRO A 358 9.63 -5.48 -37.88
C PRO A 358 10.47 -6.74 -37.63
N ALA A 359 11.75 -6.67 -38.03
CA ALA A 359 12.76 -7.70 -37.74
C ALA A 359 13.43 -7.48 -36.36
N PRO A 360 14.04 -8.52 -35.74
CA PRO A 360 14.12 -9.91 -36.19
C PRO A 360 12.89 -10.73 -35.76
N ASN A 361 12.35 -11.49 -36.72
CA ASN A 361 11.16 -12.35 -36.59
C ASN A 361 9.86 -11.61 -36.26
N ASN A 362 8.75 -12.11 -36.80
CA ASN A 362 7.45 -11.48 -36.56
C ASN A 362 7.05 -11.60 -35.09
N HIS A 363 6.40 -10.55 -34.58
CA HIS A 363 5.93 -10.47 -33.20
C HIS A 363 4.71 -9.54 -33.10
N PRO A 364 3.91 -9.63 -32.02
CA PRO A 364 2.80 -8.71 -31.80
C PRO A 364 3.28 -7.26 -31.78
N GLN A 365 2.48 -6.37 -32.33
CA GLN A 365 2.70 -4.92 -32.33
C GLN A 365 1.76 -4.24 -31.34
N PRO A 366 2.07 -3.00 -30.90
CA PRO A 366 1.14 -2.21 -30.11
C PRO A 366 -0.20 -2.08 -30.82
N VAL A 367 -1.30 -2.29 -30.08
CA VAL A 367 -2.65 -2.20 -30.63
C VAL A 367 -2.92 -0.81 -31.20
N GLY A 368 -3.76 -0.72 -32.23
CA GLY A 368 -4.18 0.55 -32.81
C GLY A 368 -3.15 1.25 -33.69
N SER A 369 -2.04 0.58 -34.02
CA SER A 369 -0.96 1.16 -34.82
C SER A 369 -1.18 1.07 -36.34
N LYS A 370 -2.25 0.39 -36.78
CA LYS A 370 -2.74 0.37 -38.18
C LYS A 370 -4.07 1.10 -38.32
N LYS A 371 -4.52 1.34 -39.55
CA LYS A 371 -5.80 2.00 -39.81
C LYS A 371 -6.97 1.18 -39.25
N ALA A 372 -7.95 1.87 -38.69
CA ALA A 372 -9.19 1.26 -38.24
C ALA A 372 -10.13 0.92 -39.41
N ASN A 373 -11.10 0.04 -39.16
CA ASN A 373 -12.25 -0.14 -40.04
C ASN A 373 -13.31 0.97 -39.85
N HIS A 374 -14.47 0.86 -40.52
CA HIS A 374 -15.51 1.90 -40.49
C HIS A 374 -16.19 2.08 -39.12
N LEU A 375 -16.09 1.11 -38.21
CA LEU A 375 -16.54 1.24 -36.83
C LEU A 375 -15.48 1.88 -35.92
N GLY A 376 -14.28 2.15 -36.44
CA GLY A 376 -13.15 2.61 -35.63
C GLY A 376 -12.46 1.47 -34.88
N LEU A 377 -12.72 0.20 -35.23
CA LEU A 377 -12.04 -0.96 -34.66
C LEU A 377 -10.70 -1.18 -35.35
N HIS A 378 -9.67 -1.45 -34.56
CA HIS A 378 -8.33 -1.77 -35.05
C HIS A 378 -8.03 -3.24 -34.85
N ASP A 379 -7.05 -3.74 -35.62
CA ASP A 379 -6.44 -5.07 -35.46
C ASP A 379 -7.46 -6.23 -35.54
N MET A 380 -8.63 -6.00 -36.15
CA MET A 380 -9.58 -7.08 -36.48
C MET A 380 -9.02 -8.01 -37.56
N SER A 381 -7.91 -7.65 -38.20
CA SER A 381 -7.14 -8.51 -39.09
C SER A 381 -5.66 -8.38 -38.74
N GLY A 382 -5.01 -9.50 -38.44
CA GLY A 382 -3.59 -9.55 -38.11
C GLY A 382 -3.32 -9.21 -36.67
N ASN A 383 -2.06 -8.92 -36.36
CA ASN A 383 -1.54 -8.83 -35.00
C ASN A 383 -1.71 -10.15 -34.23
N ILE A 384 -2.85 -10.46 -33.62
CA ILE A 384 -3.10 -11.77 -33.00
C ILE A 384 -4.44 -12.38 -33.42
N TYR A 385 -4.50 -13.71 -33.39
CA TYR A 385 -5.78 -14.41 -33.47
C TYR A 385 -6.60 -14.12 -32.21
N GLU A 386 -7.91 -14.03 -32.36
CA GLU A 386 -8.80 -13.68 -31.26
C GLU A 386 -9.80 -14.78 -30.94
N TRP A 387 -9.83 -15.19 -29.67
CA TRP A 387 -10.85 -16.11 -29.15
C TRP A 387 -12.25 -15.51 -29.28
N CYS A 388 -13.17 -16.28 -29.86
CA CYS A 388 -14.61 -16.02 -29.83
C CYS A 388 -15.29 -17.01 -28.86
N TRP A 389 -16.51 -16.71 -28.42
CA TRP A 389 -17.31 -17.60 -27.54
C TRP A 389 -17.71 -18.93 -28.19
N ASP A 390 -17.88 -18.95 -29.50
CA ASP A 390 -18.44 -20.08 -30.22
C ASP A 390 -17.47 -21.27 -30.27
N ARG A 391 -18.04 -22.49 -30.20
CA ARG A 391 -17.34 -23.69 -30.64
C ARG A 391 -17.54 -23.88 -32.14
N GLN A 392 -16.48 -24.30 -32.82
CA GLN A 392 -16.52 -24.48 -34.27
C GLN A 392 -17.46 -25.62 -34.65
N ASP A 393 -18.49 -25.23 -35.39
CA ASP A 393 -19.46 -26.10 -36.08
C ASP A 393 -19.53 -25.69 -37.57
N PRO A 394 -19.91 -26.58 -38.50
CA PRO A 394 -20.23 -26.17 -39.86
C PRO A 394 -21.34 -25.13 -39.88
N TYR A 395 -21.26 -24.15 -40.78
CA TYR A 395 -22.34 -23.22 -40.95
C TYR A 395 -23.58 -23.92 -41.51
N GLN A 396 -24.74 -23.40 -41.16
CA GLN A 396 -26.02 -23.87 -41.67
C GLN A 396 -26.58 -22.81 -42.59
N ALA A 397 -27.20 -23.22 -43.70
CA ALA A 397 -27.77 -22.27 -44.66
C ALA A 397 -28.98 -21.47 -44.11
N LEU A 398 -29.54 -21.90 -42.98
CA LEU A 398 -30.73 -21.28 -42.38
C LEU A 398 -30.40 -19.93 -41.73
N PRO A 399 -31.30 -18.93 -41.81
CA PRO A 399 -31.15 -17.69 -41.08
C PRO A 399 -31.05 -17.90 -39.57
N GLN A 400 -30.16 -17.15 -38.92
CA GLN A 400 -29.93 -17.23 -37.48
C GLN A 400 -30.08 -15.86 -36.81
N LYS A 401 -30.53 -15.85 -35.54
CA LYS A 401 -30.63 -14.62 -34.73
C LYS A 401 -29.76 -14.74 -33.49
N ASN A 402 -28.75 -13.87 -33.37
CA ASN A 402 -27.76 -13.89 -32.29
C ASN A 402 -27.19 -15.30 -32.03
N PRO A 403 -26.58 -15.96 -33.04
CA PRO A 403 -26.01 -17.29 -32.85
C PRO A 403 -24.87 -17.26 -31.83
N VAL A 404 -24.73 -18.35 -31.08
CA VAL A 404 -23.70 -18.53 -30.03
C VAL A 404 -22.93 -19.83 -30.22
N GLY A 405 -22.98 -20.38 -31.43
CA GLY A 405 -22.26 -21.58 -31.85
C GLY A 405 -22.80 -22.88 -31.25
N SER A 406 -22.09 -23.96 -31.54
CA SER A 406 -22.34 -25.28 -30.96
C SER A 406 -21.76 -25.37 -29.55
N LYS A 407 -22.14 -26.42 -28.80
CA LYS A 407 -21.50 -26.80 -27.54
C LYS A 407 -20.31 -27.74 -27.73
N ALA A 408 -20.11 -28.27 -28.94
CA ALA A 408 -19.07 -29.24 -29.26
C ALA A 408 -18.02 -28.66 -30.21
N GLY A 409 -16.79 -29.14 -30.10
CA GLY A 409 -15.68 -28.75 -30.98
C GLY A 409 -14.65 -27.82 -30.32
N GLY A 410 -13.65 -27.43 -31.11
CA GLY A 410 -12.64 -26.45 -30.70
C GLY A 410 -13.26 -25.05 -30.53
N GLN A 411 -12.65 -24.23 -29.70
CA GLN A 411 -13.02 -22.83 -29.56
C GLN A 411 -12.60 -22.05 -30.82
N VAL A 412 -13.48 -21.21 -31.36
CA VAL A 412 -13.23 -20.45 -32.58
C VAL A 412 -12.17 -19.35 -32.37
N LEU A 413 -11.29 -19.21 -33.37
CA LEU A 413 -10.34 -18.12 -33.51
C LEU A 413 -10.60 -17.35 -34.82
N ARG A 414 -10.50 -16.02 -34.76
CA ARG A 414 -10.70 -15.11 -35.90
C ARG A 414 -9.55 -14.13 -36.08
N GLY A 415 -9.39 -13.60 -37.30
CA GLY A 415 -8.55 -12.42 -37.59
C GLY A 415 -7.15 -12.70 -38.14
N GLY A 416 -6.59 -13.90 -37.99
CA GLY A 416 -5.20 -14.15 -38.36
C GLY A 416 -4.23 -13.53 -37.36
N SER A 417 -2.91 -13.59 -37.61
CA SER A 417 -1.94 -12.96 -36.70
C SER A 417 -0.67 -12.52 -37.42
N PHE A 418 0.25 -11.90 -36.68
CA PHE A 418 1.58 -11.51 -37.12
C PHE A 418 2.38 -12.65 -37.76
N GLY A 419 2.03 -13.91 -37.44
CA GLY A 419 2.71 -15.11 -37.93
C GLY A 419 2.02 -15.80 -39.11
N HIS A 420 0.88 -15.30 -39.59
CA HIS A 420 0.06 -15.96 -40.60
C HIS A 420 -0.03 -15.17 -41.90
N SER A 421 -0.32 -15.87 -42.99
CA SER A 421 -0.36 -15.26 -44.32
C SER A 421 -1.53 -14.29 -44.45
N ASN A 422 -1.51 -13.46 -45.50
CA ASN A 422 -2.62 -12.56 -45.81
C ASN A 422 -3.94 -13.29 -46.15
N ASN A 423 -3.90 -14.58 -46.50
CA ASN A 423 -5.12 -15.37 -46.67
C ASN A 423 -5.78 -15.70 -45.32
N ASP A 424 -5.02 -15.71 -44.23
CA ASP A 424 -5.55 -16.00 -42.90
C ASP A 424 -6.16 -14.75 -42.25
N LEU A 425 -5.87 -13.57 -42.80
CA LEU A 425 -6.36 -12.26 -42.35
C LEU A 425 -7.77 -11.90 -42.85
N ARG A 426 -8.34 -12.73 -43.73
CA ARG A 426 -9.68 -12.52 -44.29
C ARG A 426 -10.71 -12.46 -43.17
N SER A 427 -11.63 -11.51 -43.21
CA SER A 427 -12.65 -11.30 -42.18
C SER A 427 -13.60 -12.50 -42.00
N SER A 428 -13.78 -13.34 -43.02
CA SER A 428 -14.54 -14.60 -42.91
C SER A 428 -13.67 -15.81 -42.56
N HIS A 429 -12.34 -15.68 -42.49
CA HIS A 429 -11.46 -16.79 -42.13
C HIS A 429 -11.63 -17.14 -40.65
N ARG A 430 -11.74 -18.44 -40.40
CA ARG A 430 -11.93 -19.01 -39.06
C ARG A 430 -11.12 -20.28 -38.95
N ILE A 431 -10.55 -20.49 -37.77
CA ILE A 431 -10.00 -21.78 -37.35
C ILE A 431 -10.57 -22.10 -35.96
N SER A 432 -10.27 -23.28 -35.45
CA SER A 432 -10.47 -23.56 -34.04
C SER A 432 -9.26 -24.21 -33.41
N SER A 433 -9.22 -24.14 -32.09
CA SER A 433 -8.21 -24.81 -31.28
C SER A 433 -8.87 -25.36 -30.02
N ASN A 434 -8.22 -26.32 -29.38
CA ASN A 434 -8.68 -26.79 -28.08
C ASN A 434 -8.69 -25.58 -27.11
N PRO A 435 -9.76 -25.36 -26.33
CA PRO A 435 -9.88 -24.19 -25.45
C PRO A 435 -8.77 -24.07 -24.40
N VAL A 436 -8.03 -25.15 -24.11
CA VAL A 436 -6.89 -25.13 -23.17
C VAL A 436 -5.57 -24.78 -23.84
N ASN A 437 -5.51 -24.85 -25.17
CA ASN A 437 -4.31 -24.48 -25.90
C ASN A 437 -4.07 -22.97 -25.80
N PHE A 438 -2.81 -22.59 -25.85
CA PHE A 438 -2.37 -21.21 -25.85
C PHE A 438 -1.20 -21.06 -26.83
N SER A 439 -1.00 -19.84 -27.32
CA SER A 439 0.07 -19.53 -28.25
C SER A 439 0.44 -18.06 -28.16
N ILE A 440 1.69 -17.75 -28.52
CA ILE A 440 2.24 -16.39 -28.55
C ILE A 440 1.56 -15.46 -29.57
N ASN A 441 0.67 -16.00 -30.40
CA ASN A 441 -0.04 -15.29 -31.46
C ASN A 441 -1.56 -15.41 -31.35
N VAL A 442 -2.05 -15.81 -30.17
CA VAL A 442 -3.48 -15.93 -29.84
C VAL A 442 -3.76 -15.13 -28.57
N GLY A 443 -4.80 -14.33 -28.60
CA GLY A 443 -5.34 -13.59 -27.46
C GLY A 443 -6.85 -13.36 -27.67
N PHE A 444 -7.35 -12.18 -27.32
CA PHE A 444 -8.78 -11.89 -27.44
C PHE A 444 -9.07 -10.39 -27.37
N ARG A 445 -10.29 -10.01 -27.77
CA ARG A 445 -10.92 -8.73 -27.41
C ARG A 445 -12.22 -8.97 -26.67
N CYS A 446 -12.67 -7.98 -25.91
CA CYS A 446 -13.91 -8.07 -25.14
C CYS A 446 -15.12 -7.58 -25.95
N ALA A 447 -16.28 -8.10 -25.62
CA ALA A 447 -17.59 -7.62 -26.02
C ALA A 447 -18.51 -7.51 -24.79
N ARG A 448 -19.65 -6.85 -24.96
CA ARG A 448 -20.68 -6.68 -23.93
C ARG A 448 -22.04 -6.52 -24.58
N SER A 449 -23.07 -7.12 -23.99
CA SER A 449 -24.45 -6.92 -24.45
C SER A 449 -24.88 -5.46 -24.17
N HIS A 450 -25.58 -4.82 -25.12
CA HIS A 450 -26.12 -3.45 -24.94
C HIS A 450 -27.31 -3.45 -23.98
#